data_AF-A0A914QND4-F1
#
_entry.id   AF-A0A914QND4-F1
#
_cell.length_a   1.000
_cell.length_b   1.000
_cell.length_c   1.000
_cell.angle_alpha   90.00
_cell.angle_beta   90.00
_cell.angle_gamma   90.00
#
_symmetry.space_group_name_H-M   'P 1'
#
loop_
_entity.id
_entity.type
_entity.pdbx_description
1 polymer ?
#
loop_
_entity_poly.entity_id
_entity_poly.type
_entity_poly.pdbx_seq_one_letter_code
_entity_poly.pdbx_strand_id
1 'polypeptide(L)'
;MVEFLQRYPEYDGRGLLIAIIDGAIDVSLDGLQKTSTGLPKVIDCFDFSGAGDVDTSLIKKTGTDETNLELLSGKKIIIPQNWKNPSNEWHIGIKFWKEINSQKLADINESTDEKREEEQSSEEENKAETIKPKEEEIFEKINFFDALPKNDIVDCIVWNDGKIWCTCIVPAASAAENIENVKVLTNFRDKHEYCFIFDNISCCATIKNEGNLLELFIPLSGHGSYVSQVAAAHYPSQPEKDGLAPGAQIISMNVMNECNNNENIKEKAIEKAVKNLHCLTSKTM
;
A
#
# COMPACT_ATOMS: atom_id res chain seq x y z
N MET A 1 -30.01 0.85 -17.08
CA MET A 1 -29.76 0.63 -15.64
C MET A 1 -30.62 1.54 -14.79
N VAL A 2 -30.55 2.87 -14.97
CA VAL A 2 -31.40 3.85 -14.27
C VAL A 2 -32.90 3.49 -14.35
N GLU A 3 -33.43 3.18 -15.53
CA GLU A 3 -34.83 2.76 -15.69
C GLU A 3 -35.17 1.46 -14.95
N PHE A 4 -34.21 0.53 -14.84
CA PHE A 4 -34.41 -0.73 -14.10
C PHE A 4 -34.50 -0.47 -12.61
N LEU A 5 -33.59 0.34 -12.06
CA LEU A 5 -33.59 0.69 -10.63
C LEU A 5 -34.74 1.64 -10.27
N GLN A 6 -35.24 2.46 -11.20
CA GLN A 6 -36.49 3.21 -10.98
C GLN A 6 -37.69 2.28 -10.81
N ARG A 7 -37.74 1.17 -11.56
CA ARG A 7 -38.82 0.18 -11.47
C ARG A 7 -38.65 -0.80 -10.32
N TYR A 8 -37.40 -1.12 -9.97
CA TYR A 8 -37.05 -2.06 -8.90
C TYR A 8 -35.96 -1.45 -7.99
N PRO A 9 -36.31 -0.47 -7.14
CA PRO A 9 -35.33 0.29 -6.35
C PRO A 9 -34.49 -0.55 -5.38
N GLU A 10 -35.03 -1.69 -4.96
CA GLU A 10 -34.39 -2.60 -4.01
C GLU A 10 -33.43 -3.61 -4.69
N TYR A 11 -33.40 -3.64 -6.02
CA TYR A 11 -32.63 -4.60 -6.83
C TYR A 11 -31.30 -3.98 -7.28
N ASP A 12 -30.70 -3.19 -6.39
CA ASP A 12 -29.46 -2.44 -6.60
C ASP A 12 -28.20 -3.17 -6.10
N GLY A 13 -28.35 -4.42 -5.68
CA GLY A 13 -27.26 -5.25 -5.14
C GLY A 13 -27.01 -5.07 -3.64
N ARG A 14 -27.90 -4.39 -2.90
CA ARG A 14 -27.83 -4.35 -1.43
C ARG A 14 -27.73 -5.76 -0.83
N GLY A 15 -26.85 -5.91 0.16
CA GLY A 15 -26.56 -7.19 0.80
C GLY A 15 -25.67 -8.13 -0.01
N LEU A 16 -25.22 -7.73 -1.22
CA LEU A 16 -24.20 -8.46 -1.97
C LEU A 16 -22.80 -7.94 -1.66
N LEU A 17 -21.86 -8.87 -1.65
CA LEU A 17 -20.43 -8.61 -1.55
C LEU A 17 -19.75 -9.01 -2.85
N ILE A 18 -19.03 -8.07 -3.47
CA ILE A 18 -18.26 -8.27 -4.70
C ILE A 18 -16.78 -8.31 -4.34
N ALA A 19 -16.07 -9.35 -4.77
CA ALA A 19 -14.61 -9.39 -4.69
C ALA A 19 -14.02 -8.93 -6.03
N ILE A 20 -13.17 -7.92 -6.00
CA ILE A 20 -12.45 -7.43 -7.18
C ILE A 20 -11.02 -7.96 -7.10
N ILE A 21 -10.72 -8.98 -7.91
CA ILE A 21 -9.39 -9.58 -8.04
C ILE A 21 -8.74 -8.96 -9.27
N ASP A 22 -8.00 -7.88 -9.07
CA ASP A 22 -7.43 -7.04 -10.13
C ASP A 22 -6.17 -6.31 -9.60
N GLY A 23 -5.71 -5.25 -10.26
CA GLY A 23 -4.82 -4.25 -9.69
C GLY A 23 -5.57 -3.42 -8.66
N ALA A 24 -4.94 -3.16 -7.52
CA ALA A 24 -5.51 -2.41 -6.39
C ALA A 24 -6.49 -1.28 -6.76
N ILE A 25 -7.59 -1.19 -6.01
CA ILE A 25 -8.61 -0.13 -6.13
C ILE A 25 -8.16 1.13 -5.40
N ASP A 26 -8.42 2.29 -6.01
CA ASP A 26 -8.32 3.58 -5.35
C ASP A 26 -9.55 3.83 -4.46
N VAL A 27 -9.35 3.61 -3.16
CA VAL A 27 -10.37 3.79 -2.12
C VAL A 27 -10.74 5.25 -1.88
N SER A 28 -10.01 6.21 -2.46
CA SER A 28 -10.29 7.65 -2.33
C SER A 28 -11.33 8.15 -3.33
N LEU A 29 -11.72 7.34 -4.31
CA LEU A 29 -12.67 7.75 -5.35
C LEU A 29 -14.07 7.99 -4.78
N ASP A 30 -14.69 9.10 -5.16
CA ASP A 30 -16.00 9.54 -4.66
C ASP A 30 -17.09 8.47 -4.81
N GLY A 31 -17.12 7.77 -5.95
CA GLY A 31 -18.09 6.71 -6.23
C GLY A 31 -17.88 5.45 -5.40
N LEU A 32 -16.73 5.33 -4.73
CA LEU A 32 -16.32 4.17 -3.95
C LEU A 32 -16.35 4.42 -2.43
N GLN A 33 -17.05 5.48 -1.99
CA GLN A 33 -17.16 5.82 -0.57
C GLN A 33 -18.29 5.05 0.13
N LYS A 34 -19.52 5.11 -0.43
CA LYS A 34 -20.71 4.56 0.22
C LYS A 34 -21.60 3.78 -0.75
N THR A 35 -22.36 2.82 -0.22
CA THR A 35 -23.46 2.16 -0.95
C THR A 35 -24.68 3.08 -1.04
N SER A 36 -25.65 2.70 -1.88
CA SER A 36 -26.98 3.34 -1.94
C SER A 36 -27.73 3.36 -0.60
N THR A 37 -27.36 2.48 0.33
CA THR A 37 -27.90 2.39 1.70
C THR A 37 -27.03 3.09 2.74
N GLY A 38 -25.95 3.75 2.34
CA GLY A 38 -25.08 4.54 3.22
C GLY A 38 -24.00 3.73 3.96
N LEU A 39 -23.86 2.43 3.69
CA LEU A 39 -22.79 1.60 4.24
C LEU A 39 -21.45 1.90 3.55
N PRO A 40 -20.29 1.60 4.17
CA PRO A 40 -19.00 1.67 3.49
C PRO A 40 -19.01 0.80 2.21
N LYS A 41 -18.61 1.39 1.09
CA LYS A 41 -18.61 0.71 -0.20
C LYS A 41 -17.46 -0.30 -0.31
N VAL A 42 -16.23 0.13 -0.05
CA VAL A 42 -15.07 -0.76 0.05
C VAL A 42 -14.86 -1.09 1.52
N ILE A 43 -14.90 -2.38 1.87
CA ILE A 43 -14.87 -2.83 3.27
C ILE A 43 -13.54 -3.45 3.69
N ASP A 44 -12.75 -3.92 2.73
CA ASP A 44 -11.41 -4.43 3.00
C ASP A 44 -10.55 -4.42 1.73
N CYS A 45 -9.23 -4.35 1.93
CA CYS A 45 -8.24 -4.30 0.86
C CYS A 45 -7.07 -5.23 1.22
N PHE A 46 -6.71 -6.11 0.30
CA PHE A 46 -5.65 -7.10 0.48
C PHE A 46 -4.64 -7.05 -0.65
N ASP A 47 -3.35 -6.94 -0.31
CA ASP A 47 -2.30 -7.16 -1.30
C ASP A 47 -1.83 -8.62 -1.30
N PHE A 48 -2.13 -9.35 -2.38
CA PHE A 48 -1.61 -10.70 -2.59
C PHE A 48 -0.36 -10.71 -3.47
N SER A 49 0.00 -9.58 -4.06
CA SER A 49 1.18 -9.42 -4.91
C SER A 49 2.47 -9.24 -4.10
N GLY A 50 2.36 -8.73 -2.86
CA GLY A 50 3.47 -8.36 -2.00
C GLY A 50 4.19 -7.08 -2.43
N ALA A 51 3.69 -6.35 -3.44
CA ALA A 51 4.29 -5.10 -3.90
C ALA A 51 4.30 -4.03 -2.79
N GLY A 52 3.26 -4.02 -1.96
CA GLY A 52 3.08 -3.10 -0.84
C GLY A 52 3.74 -3.52 0.47
N ASP A 53 4.37 -4.69 0.53
CA ASP A 53 4.96 -5.19 1.78
C ASP A 53 6.14 -4.32 2.23
N VAL A 54 6.15 -4.01 3.52
CA VAL A 54 7.19 -3.29 4.25
C VAL A 54 7.56 -4.10 5.48
N ASP A 55 8.81 -4.55 5.55
CA ASP A 55 9.36 -5.15 6.76
C ASP A 55 9.52 -4.07 7.83
N THR A 56 8.77 -4.23 8.93
CA THR A 56 8.76 -3.34 10.10
C THR A 56 9.22 -4.09 11.35
N SER A 57 9.99 -5.18 11.19
CA SER A 57 10.50 -5.98 12.31
C SER A 57 11.59 -5.28 13.14
N LEU A 58 12.20 -4.21 12.62
CA LEU A 58 13.15 -3.40 13.36
C LEU A 58 12.41 -2.53 14.38
N ILE A 59 12.65 -2.79 15.67
CA ILE A 59 12.08 -2.02 16.77
C ILE A 59 13.12 -1.05 17.32
N LYS A 60 12.75 0.23 17.41
CA LYS A 60 13.50 1.26 18.15
C LYS A 60 12.65 1.82 19.29
N LYS A 61 13.32 2.35 20.31
CA LYS A 61 12.69 3.10 21.41
C LYS A 61 13.21 4.53 21.40
N THR A 62 12.39 5.50 21.80
CA THR A 62 12.89 6.86 22.02
C THR A 62 13.75 6.88 23.30
N GLY A 63 14.78 7.72 23.32
CA GLY A 63 15.65 7.93 24.49
C GLY A 63 14.94 8.70 25.62
N THR A 64 15.71 9.12 26.63
CA THR A 64 15.20 9.89 27.79
C THR A 64 14.53 11.21 27.43
N ASP A 65 14.78 11.74 26.24
CA ASP A 65 14.19 13.00 25.75
C ASP A 65 12.88 12.79 24.96
N GLU A 66 12.35 11.55 24.96
CA GLU A 66 11.04 11.02 24.48
C GLU A 66 10.52 11.43 23.09
N THR A 67 11.24 12.29 22.38
CA THR A 67 10.72 12.95 21.16
C THR A 67 11.45 12.48 19.92
N ASN A 68 12.77 12.27 19.97
CA ASN A 68 13.55 11.98 18.77
C ASN A 68 13.61 10.48 18.43
N LEU A 69 13.13 10.13 17.23
CA LEU A 69 13.25 8.79 16.65
C LEU A 69 14.03 8.88 15.33
N GLU A 70 15.07 8.07 15.17
CA GLU A 70 15.82 7.95 13.92
C GLU A 70 15.23 6.83 13.06
N LEU A 71 14.83 7.15 11.84
CA LEU A 71 14.22 6.23 10.88
C LEU A 71 15.28 5.50 10.04
N LEU A 72 14.86 4.62 9.13
CA LEU A 72 15.78 3.82 8.30
C LEU A 72 16.43 4.66 7.19
N SER A 73 15.78 5.72 6.73
CA SER A 73 16.38 6.69 5.81
C SER A 73 17.45 7.59 6.46
N GLY A 74 17.70 7.45 7.76
CA GLY A 74 18.53 8.36 8.55
C GLY A 74 17.81 9.64 9.00
N LYS A 75 16.53 9.84 8.62
CA LYS A 75 15.73 10.97 9.09
C LYS A 75 15.51 10.88 10.59
N LYS A 76 15.71 11.97 11.32
CA LYS A 76 15.32 12.11 12.72
C LYS A 76 14.02 12.88 12.79
N ILE A 77 13.05 12.33 13.51
CA ILE A 77 11.73 12.92 13.67
C ILE A 77 11.39 13.12 15.14
N ILE A 78 10.56 14.11 15.41
CA ILE A 78 9.92 14.37 16.69
C ILE A 78 8.57 13.65 16.69
N ILE A 79 8.41 12.67 17.56
CA ILE A 79 7.13 11.98 17.77
C ILE A 79 6.12 12.96 18.37
N PRO A 80 4.95 13.16 17.74
CA PRO A 80 3.91 14.00 18.28
C PRO A 80 3.41 13.51 19.65
N GLN A 81 3.26 14.41 20.62
CA GLN A 81 2.84 14.07 21.99
C GLN A 81 1.45 13.40 22.08
N ASN A 82 0.61 13.61 21.08
CA ASN A 82 -0.71 12.99 21.00
C ASN A 82 -0.67 11.52 20.53
N TRP A 83 0.46 11.04 20.02
CA TRP A 83 0.64 9.64 19.65
C TRP A 83 0.90 8.81 20.91
N LYS A 84 -0.11 8.05 21.32
CA LYS A 84 0.01 7.14 22.44
C LYS A 84 0.84 5.93 22.01
N ASN A 85 1.81 5.55 22.83
CA ASN A 85 2.58 4.32 22.67
C ASN A 85 3.09 3.85 24.06
N PRO A 86 2.29 3.07 24.81
CA PRO A 86 2.64 2.67 26.18
C PRO A 86 3.91 1.82 26.30
N SER A 87 4.29 1.07 25.25
CA SER A 87 5.50 0.23 25.26
C SER A 87 6.77 1.00 24.92
N ASN A 88 6.62 2.21 24.35
CA ASN A 88 7.68 2.96 23.69
C ASN A 88 8.44 2.12 22.63
N GLU A 89 7.74 1.18 21.98
CA GLU A 89 8.29 0.37 20.90
C GLU A 89 7.75 0.88 19.58
N TRP A 90 8.67 1.32 18.72
CA TRP A 90 8.39 1.85 17.39
C TRP A 90 8.98 0.89 16.36
N HIS A 91 8.10 0.23 15.62
CA HIS A 91 8.45 -0.63 14.51
C HIS A 91 8.73 0.24 13.30
N ILE A 92 9.92 0.13 12.73
CA ILE A 92 10.37 1.00 11.65
C ILE A 92 10.59 0.17 10.40
N GLY A 93 10.04 0.64 9.30
CA GLY A 93 10.22 0.07 7.98
C GLY A 93 10.50 1.16 6.95
N ILE A 94 10.89 0.71 5.76
CA ILE A 94 11.20 1.59 4.64
C ILE A 94 10.67 0.97 3.36
N LYS A 95 10.03 1.79 2.53
CA LYS A 95 9.56 1.38 1.21
C LYS A 95 10.22 2.20 0.12
N PHE A 96 10.74 1.50 -0.88
CA PHE A 96 11.29 2.13 -2.07
C PHE A 96 10.20 2.26 -3.12
N TRP A 97 9.95 3.47 -3.57
CA TRP A 97 8.93 3.75 -4.57
C TRP A 97 9.20 3.04 -5.90
N LYS A 98 10.49 2.91 -6.28
CA LYS A 98 10.91 2.18 -7.49
C LYS A 98 10.56 0.69 -7.45
N GLU A 99 10.36 0.08 -6.29
CA GLU A 99 9.94 -1.32 -6.17
C GLU A 99 8.46 -1.52 -6.51
N ILE A 100 7.67 -0.45 -6.49
CA ILE A 100 6.22 -0.51 -6.71
C ILE A 100 5.86 0.11 -8.05
N ASN A 101 6.55 1.18 -8.46
CA ASN A 101 6.28 1.91 -9.71
C ASN A 101 7.45 1.76 -10.70
N SER A 102 7.24 0.97 -11.75
CA SER A 102 8.21 0.71 -12.81
C SER A 102 8.24 1.77 -13.92
N GLN A 103 7.30 2.73 -13.93
CA GLN A 103 7.20 3.72 -15.02
C GLN A 103 8.46 4.62 -15.13
N LYS A 104 9.23 4.79 -14.05
CA LYS A 104 10.52 5.51 -14.12
C LYS A 104 11.71 4.67 -14.62
N LEU A 105 11.61 3.34 -14.71
CA LEU A 105 12.70 2.51 -15.23
C LEU A 105 12.77 2.55 -16.76
N ALA A 106 11.64 2.74 -17.45
CA ALA A 106 11.61 2.85 -18.91
C ALA A 106 12.28 4.14 -19.41
N ASP A 107 11.98 5.28 -18.77
CA ASP A 107 12.54 6.59 -19.17
C ASP A 107 14.06 6.70 -18.90
N ILE A 108 14.57 6.00 -17.88
CA ILE A 108 16.00 5.97 -17.59
C ILE A 108 16.74 5.09 -18.61
N ASN A 109 16.19 3.91 -18.94
CA ASN A 109 16.84 2.97 -19.85
C ASN A 109 16.89 3.49 -21.30
N GLU A 110 15.84 4.16 -21.80
CA GLU A 110 15.88 4.79 -23.13
C GLU A 110 16.95 5.89 -23.23
N SER A 111 17.26 6.58 -22.11
CA SER A 111 18.30 7.61 -22.08
C SER A 111 19.73 7.08 -21.89
N THR A 112 19.88 5.82 -21.44
CA THR A 112 21.19 5.17 -21.21
C THR A 112 21.59 4.18 -22.29
N ASP A 113 20.63 3.62 -23.04
CA ASP A 113 20.91 2.64 -24.09
C ASP A 113 21.52 3.30 -25.35
N GLU A 114 21.21 4.57 -25.65
CA GLU A 114 21.91 5.33 -26.70
C GLU A 114 23.38 5.66 -26.37
N LYS A 115 23.82 5.46 -25.12
CA LYS A 115 25.19 5.77 -24.67
C LYS A 115 26.03 4.55 -24.31
N ARG A 116 25.49 3.33 -24.35
CA ARG A 116 26.16 2.12 -23.87
C ARG A 116 26.57 1.12 -24.96
N GLU A 117 26.18 1.33 -26.21
CA GLU A 117 26.59 0.44 -27.31
C GLU A 117 28.04 0.67 -27.80
N GLU A 118 28.76 1.71 -27.34
CA GLU A 118 30.14 1.98 -27.79
C GLU A 118 31.27 1.48 -26.87
N GLU A 119 31.01 1.00 -25.66
CA GLU A 119 32.09 0.57 -24.77
C GLU A 119 31.85 -0.80 -24.13
N GLN A 120 32.67 -1.76 -24.60
CA GLN A 120 33.12 -2.98 -23.92
C GLN A 120 32.33 -4.27 -24.18
N SER A 121 32.63 -4.82 -25.35
CA SER A 121 32.89 -6.25 -25.56
C SER A 121 33.93 -6.81 -24.60
N SER A 122 33.80 -8.12 -24.28
CA SER A 122 34.75 -9.04 -23.64
C SER A 122 35.05 -8.74 -22.15
N GLU A 123 34.81 -9.61 -21.17
CA GLU A 123 35.27 -11.01 -21.03
C GLU A 123 34.47 -11.80 -19.96
N GLU A 124 34.57 -13.12 -20.05
CA GLU A 124 33.80 -14.16 -19.36
C GLU A 124 34.34 -14.60 -17.97
N GLU A 125 33.40 -15.10 -17.15
CA GLU A 125 33.44 -16.32 -16.31
C GLU A 125 34.16 -16.45 -14.93
N ASN A 126 33.31 -16.84 -13.96
CA ASN A 126 33.45 -17.92 -12.95
C ASN A 126 34.32 -17.73 -11.67
N LYS A 127 33.68 -17.72 -10.48
CA LYS A 127 33.73 -18.83 -9.48
C LYS A 127 32.92 -18.58 -8.19
N ALA A 128 32.66 -19.69 -7.50
CA ALA A 128 31.66 -19.94 -6.47
C ALA A 128 32.09 -19.65 -5.00
N GLU A 129 31.05 -19.64 -4.15
CA GLU A 129 30.98 -19.88 -2.69
C GLU A 129 31.60 -18.86 -1.73
N THR A 130 30.79 -18.30 -0.81
CA THR A 130 30.72 -18.68 0.62
C THR A 130 29.59 -17.92 1.31
N ILE A 131 28.69 -18.61 2.03
CA ILE A 131 27.63 -18.00 2.84
C ILE A 131 28.18 -17.65 4.23
N LYS A 132 28.11 -16.37 4.61
CA LYS A 132 28.04 -15.87 5.99
C LYS A 132 26.84 -14.92 6.09
N PRO A 133 25.87 -15.13 7.00
CA PRO A 133 24.72 -14.24 7.07
C PRO A 133 24.89 -13.14 8.13
N LYS A 134 24.24 -11.98 7.85
CA LYS A 134 23.69 -10.98 8.78
C LYS A 134 24.67 -10.10 9.57
N GLU A 135 25.15 -9.03 8.91
CA GLU A 135 25.39 -7.68 9.47
C GLU A 135 25.94 -6.75 8.36
N GLU A 136 26.74 -7.29 7.44
CA GLU A 136 27.35 -6.56 6.31
C GLU A 136 26.33 -6.19 5.19
N GLU A 137 25.29 -7.01 4.96
CA GLU A 137 24.19 -6.68 4.01
C GLU A 137 23.38 -5.44 4.41
N ILE A 138 23.34 -5.10 5.71
CA ILE A 138 22.67 -3.89 6.20
C ILE A 138 23.55 -2.67 5.89
N PHE A 139 24.87 -2.79 6.03
CA PHE A 139 25.83 -1.71 5.76
C PHE A 139 26.02 -1.40 4.28
N GLU A 140 26.00 -2.39 3.38
CA GLU A 140 26.02 -2.14 1.94
C GLU A 140 24.73 -1.48 1.44
N LYS A 141 23.57 -1.84 2.02
CA LYS A 141 22.32 -1.12 1.77
C LYS A 141 22.43 0.34 2.24
N ILE A 142 23.00 0.60 3.43
CA ILE A 142 23.26 1.95 3.98
C ILE A 142 24.07 2.83 3.01
N ASN A 143 25.10 2.29 2.35
CA ASN A 143 25.87 3.05 1.36
C ASN A 143 25.14 3.23 0.01
N PHE A 144 24.21 2.34 -0.35
CA PHE A 144 23.31 2.52 -1.49
C PHE A 144 22.26 3.63 -1.24
N PHE A 145 21.85 3.83 0.02
CA PHE A 145 20.88 4.86 0.40
C PHE A 145 21.36 6.30 0.13
N ASP A 146 22.67 6.56 0.22
CA ASP A 146 23.25 7.90 -0.05
C ASP A 146 23.23 8.30 -1.53
N ALA A 147 23.04 7.32 -2.43
CA ALA A 147 23.03 7.54 -3.89
C ALA A 147 21.61 7.67 -4.50
N LEU A 148 20.55 7.44 -3.71
CA LEU A 148 19.19 7.54 -4.20
C LEU A 148 18.67 8.99 -4.12
N PRO A 149 17.95 9.49 -5.14
CA PRO A 149 17.24 10.75 -4.99
C PRO A 149 16.28 10.61 -3.81
N LYS A 150 16.38 11.51 -2.82
CA LYS A 150 15.55 11.54 -1.59
C LYS A 150 14.03 11.58 -1.83
N ASN A 151 13.57 11.54 -3.09
CA ASN A 151 12.16 11.55 -3.50
C ASN A 151 11.57 10.16 -3.80
N ASP A 152 12.34 9.07 -3.74
CA ASP A 152 11.84 7.72 -4.09
C ASP A 152 11.78 6.76 -2.87
N ILE A 153 11.83 7.28 -1.64
CA ILE A 153 11.84 6.48 -0.40
C ILE A 153 10.79 7.00 0.56
N VAL A 154 10.12 6.09 1.25
CA VAL A 154 9.10 6.40 2.26
C VAL A 154 9.38 5.60 3.52
N ASP A 155 9.65 6.29 4.64
CA ASP A 155 9.74 5.61 5.94
C ASP A 155 8.33 5.31 6.47
N CYS A 156 8.20 4.18 7.13
CA CYS A 156 6.98 3.75 7.79
C CYS A 156 7.26 3.52 9.27
N ILE A 157 6.35 3.99 10.11
CA ILE A 157 6.41 3.80 11.56
C ILE A 157 5.14 3.07 11.97
N VAL A 158 5.28 1.97 12.68
CA VAL A 158 4.18 1.17 13.22
C VAL A 158 4.33 1.09 14.74
N TRP A 159 3.22 1.18 15.45
CA TRP A 159 3.22 1.05 16.91
C TRP A 159 1.84 0.62 17.41
N ASN A 160 1.75 0.23 18.67
CA ASN A 160 0.48 -0.04 19.32
C ASN A 160 0.14 1.10 20.30
N ASP A 161 -1.05 1.70 20.18
CA ASP A 161 -1.46 2.82 21.03
C ASP A 161 -1.98 2.40 22.43
N GLY A 162 -1.89 1.11 22.73
CA GLY A 162 -2.49 0.44 23.88
C GLY A 162 -3.86 -0.17 23.58
N LYS A 163 -4.43 0.08 22.40
CA LYS A 163 -5.73 -0.44 21.97
C LYS A 163 -5.69 -1.04 20.57
N ILE A 164 -5.10 -0.31 19.62
CA ILE A 164 -5.02 -0.68 18.21
C ILE A 164 -3.61 -0.48 17.68
N TRP A 165 -3.31 -1.18 16.57
CA TRP A 165 -2.09 -0.95 15.81
C TRP A 165 -2.27 0.28 14.92
N CYS A 166 -1.28 1.16 14.96
CA CYS A 166 -1.24 2.41 14.23
C CYS A 166 -0.06 2.41 13.28
N THR A 167 -0.17 3.13 12.18
CA THR A 167 0.93 3.37 11.25
C THR A 167 0.96 4.81 10.77
N CYS A 168 2.16 5.32 10.52
CA CYS A 168 2.39 6.60 9.87
C CYS A 168 3.37 6.41 8.71
N ILE A 169 3.00 6.96 7.56
CA ILE A 169 3.81 6.96 6.34
C ILE A 169 4.47 8.33 6.25
N VAL A 170 5.78 8.39 6.50
CA VAL A 170 6.53 9.65 6.60
C VAL A 170 6.94 10.12 5.20
N PRO A 171 6.49 11.30 4.74
CA PRO A 171 6.82 11.78 3.40
C PRO A 171 8.32 12.04 3.22
N ALA A 172 8.81 11.70 2.01
CA ALA A 172 10.21 11.89 1.64
C ALA A 172 10.64 13.36 1.70
N ALA A 173 9.80 14.26 1.18
CA ALA A 173 10.05 15.70 1.07
C ALA A 173 9.93 16.50 2.38
N SER A 174 9.56 15.89 3.51
CA SER A 174 9.51 16.65 4.78
C SER A 174 10.94 16.99 5.21
N ALA A 175 11.36 18.23 4.96
CA ALA A 175 12.51 18.84 5.64
C ALA A 175 12.19 19.12 7.12
N ALA A 176 10.91 19.09 7.48
CA ALA A 176 10.47 19.21 8.86
C ALA A 176 10.71 17.89 9.60
N GLU A 177 11.52 17.98 10.66
CA GLU A 177 11.67 17.02 11.74
C GLU A 177 10.32 16.74 12.46
N ASN A 178 9.27 17.50 12.17
CA ASN A 178 7.96 17.42 12.81
C ASN A 178 6.90 16.81 11.87
N ILE A 179 6.23 15.75 12.35
CA ILE A 179 5.20 14.99 11.65
C ILE A 179 3.79 15.15 12.27
N GLU A 180 3.56 16.19 13.08
CA GLU A 180 2.28 16.46 13.77
C GLU A 180 1.05 16.43 12.86
N ASN A 181 1.19 16.87 11.61
CA ASN A 181 0.09 16.94 10.64
C ASN A 181 0.00 15.71 9.73
N VAL A 182 0.88 14.73 9.88
CA VAL A 182 0.83 13.51 9.08
C VAL A 182 -0.30 12.63 9.58
N LYS A 183 -1.13 12.15 8.66
CA LYS A 183 -2.27 11.30 9.00
C LYS A 183 -1.77 9.95 9.53
N VAL A 184 -2.22 9.60 10.73
CA VAL A 184 -2.05 8.26 11.31
C VAL A 184 -3.18 7.37 10.80
N LEU A 185 -2.82 6.16 10.37
CA LEU A 185 -3.75 5.13 9.91
C LEU A 185 -3.75 3.94 10.89
N THR A 186 -4.76 3.10 10.76
CA THR A 186 -4.84 1.74 11.34
C THR A 186 -5.15 0.77 10.18
N ASN A 187 -5.46 -0.49 10.47
CA ASN A 187 -5.97 -1.40 9.45
C ASN A 187 -7.18 -0.81 8.74
N PHE A 188 -7.18 -0.83 7.41
CA PHE A 188 -8.25 -0.27 6.59
C PHE A 188 -9.62 -0.83 6.98
N ARG A 189 -9.72 -2.14 7.25
CA ARG A 189 -10.96 -2.79 7.69
C ARG A 189 -11.62 -2.16 8.92
N ASP A 190 -10.83 -1.55 9.81
CA ASP A 190 -11.31 -1.10 11.12
C ASP A 190 -11.93 0.29 11.04
N LYS A 191 -11.37 1.17 10.20
CA LYS A 191 -11.79 2.59 10.11
C LYS A 191 -12.03 3.12 8.70
N HIS A 192 -11.68 2.36 7.66
CA HIS A 192 -11.78 2.75 6.26
C HIS A 192 -11.01 4.04 5.95
N GLU A 193 -9.89 4.25 6.65
CA GLU A 193 -9.05 5.43 6.50
C GLU A 193 -7.93 5.19 5.48
N TYR A 194 -7.66 6.20 4.67
CA TYR A 194 -6.54 6.26 3.74
C TYR A 194 -5.82 7.60 3.87
N CYS A 195 -4.59 7.69 3.38
CA CYS A 195 -3.83 8.93 3.22
C CYS A 195 -3.36 9.08 1.76
N PHE A 196 -2.64 10.16 1.48
CA PHE A 196 -1.96 10.37 0.20
C PHE A 196 -0.45 10.36 0.40
N ILE A 197 0.25 9.60 -0.43
CA ILE A 197 1.69 9.61 -0.59
C ILE A 197 2.00 10.50 -1.80
N PHE A 198 3.04 11.35 -1.69
CA PHE A 198 3.42 12.32 -2.73
C PHE A 198 2.27 13.23 -3.20
N ASP A 199 1.37 13.57 -2.28
CA ASP A 199 0.20 14.45 -2.46
C ASP A 199 -0.91 13.93 -3.39
N ASN A 200 -0.69 12.87 -4.16
CA ASN A 200 -1.65 12.44 -5.18
C ASN A 200 -1.88 10.93 -5.29
N ILE A 201 -1.10 10.09 -4.60
CA ILE A 201 -1.31 8.64 -4.63
C ILE A 201 -1.96 8.19 -3.34
N SER A 202 -3.21 7.76 -3.42
CA SER A 202 -3.92 7.25 -2.25
C SER A 202 -3.26 5.96 -1.75
N CYS A 203 -3.31 5.75 -0.43
CA CYS A 203 -2.79 4.56 0.20
C CYS A 203 -3.59 4.25 1.46
N CYS A 204 -3.92 2.98 1.66
CA CYS A 204 -4.40 2.47 2.94
C CYS A 204 -3.48 1.34 3.43
N ALA A 205 -3.65 0.94 4.69
CA ALA A 205 -2.69 0.07 5.36
C ALA A 205 -3.36 -1.14 6.00
N THR A 206 -2.61 -2.23 6.07
CA THR A 206 -2.91 -3.39 6.91
C THR A 206 -1.66 -3.76 7.70
N ILE A 207 -1.79 -3.87 9.03
CA ILE A 207 -0.71 -4.19 9.95
C ILE A 207 -0.86 -5.65 10.38
N LYS A 208 0.19 -6.44 10.16
CA LYS A 208 0.21 -7.89 10.36
C LYS A 208 1.35 -8.26 11.32
N ASN A 209 1.30 -9.50 11.81
CA ASN A 209 2.37 -10.12 12.59
C ASN A 209 2.84 -9.27 13.79
N GLU A 210 1.90 -8.76 14.57
CA GLU A 210 2.20 -7.92 15.75
C GLU A 210 3.09 -6.72 15.40
N GLY A 211 2.77 -6.04 14.29
CA GLY A 211 3.49 -4.84 13.86
C GLY A 211 4.75 -5.09 13.04
N ASN A 212 5.16 -6.35 12.82
CA ASN A 212 6.38 -6.68 12.09
C ASN A 212 6.23 -6.68 10.57
N LEU A 213 5.00 -6.61 10.05
CA LEU A 213 4.73 -6.48 8.63
C LEU A 213 3.66 -5.43 8.41
N LEU A 214 4.00 -4.39 7.67
CA LEU A 214 3.06 -3.41 7.16
C LEU A 214 2.82 -3.67 5.67
N GLU A 215 1.55 -3.85 5.31
CA GLU A 215 1.12 -3.97 3.91
C GLU A 215 0.48 -2.65 3.49
N LEU A 216 1.10 -1.97 2.53
CA LEU A 216 0.58 -0.74 1.91
C LEU A 216 -0.24 -1.10 0.67
N PHE A 217 -1.51 -0.73 0.66
CA PHE A 217 -2.39 -0.97 -0.47
C PHE A 217 -2.44 0.27 -1.37
N ILE A 218 -1.79 0.20 -2.52
CA ILE A 218 -1.50 1.35 -3.40
C ILE A 218 -2.08 1.08 -4.82
N PRO A 219 -2.98 1.94 -5.34
CA PRO A 219 -3.62 1.77 -6.64
C PRO A 219 -2.79 2.40 -7.78
N LEU A 220 -1.92 1.61 -8.42
CA LEU A 220 -1.00 2.15 -9.44
C LEU A 220 -1.53 2.17 -10.88
N SER A 221 -2.34 1.18 -11.28
CA SER A 221 -2.74 1.03 -12.70
C SER A 221 -4.07 1.68 -13.05
N GLY A 222 -4.88 2.05 -12.05
CA GLY A 222 -6.26 2.54 -12.21
C GLY A 222 -7.26 1.50 -12.77
N HIS A 223 -6.80 0.34 -13.25
CA HIS A 223 -7.64 -0.68 -13.88
C HIS A 223 -8.68 -1.26 -12.91
N GLY A 224 -8.27 -1.71 -11.72
CA GLY A 224 -9.22 -2.19 -10.72
C GLY A 224 -10.17 -1.12 -10.21
N SER A 225 -9.73 0.15 -10.16
CA SER A 225 -10.62 1.28 -9.88
C SER A 225 -11.70 1.46 -10.94
N TYR A 226 -11.38 1.27 -12.22
CA TYR A 226 -12.37 1.31 -13.29
C TYR A 226 -13.34 0.12 -13.21
N VAL A 227 -12.81 -1.09 -13.02
CA VAL A 227 -13.62 -2.31 -12.87
C VAL A 227 -14.59 -2.19 -11.70
N SER A 228 -14.13 -1.70 -10.55
CA SER A 228 -14.99 -1.49 -9.36
C SER A 228 -16.04 -0.40 -9.57
N GLN A 229 -15.71 0.68 -10.28
CA GLN A 229 -16.70 1.72 -10.61
C GLN A 229 -17.80 1.17 -11.50
N VAL A 230 -17.45 0.46 -12.58
CA VAL A 230 -18.43 -0.18 -13.47
C VAL A 230 -19.30 -1.18 -12.70
N ALA A 231 -18.70 -1.94 -11.79
CA ALA A 231 -19.42 -2.95 -11.02
C ALA A 231 -20.41 -2.34 -10.03
N ALA A 232 -19.99 -1.35 -9.24
CA ALA A 232 -20.74 -0.97 -8.04
C ALA A 232 -20.49 0.46 -7.53
N ALA A 233 -19.97 1.40 -8.33
CA ALA A 233 -19.91 2.79 -7.88
C ALA A 233 -21.30 3.33 -7.52
N HIS A 234 -21.33 4.27 -6.58
CA HIS A 234 -22.55 4.98 -6.22
C HIS A 234 -22.27 6.48 -6.05
N TYR A 235 -22.99 7.30 -6.81
CA TYR A 235 -22.93 8.75 -6.82
C TYR A 235 -24.31 9.31 -6.46
N PRO A 236 -24.58 9.62 -5.17
CA PRO A 236 -25.90 10.07 -4.72
C PRO A 236 -26.46 11.27 -5.48
N SER A 237 -25.58 12.20 -5.87
CA SER A 237 -25.94 13.42 -6.60
C SER A 237 -26.01 13.23 -8.12
N GLN A 238 -25.48 12.12 -8.64
CA GLN A 238 -25.39 11.82 -10.08
C GLN A 238 -25.67 10.33 -10.35
N PRO A 239 -26.90 9.83 -10.08
CA PRO A 239 -27.21 8.40 -10.18
C PRO A 239 -27.01 7.81 -11.59
N GLU A 240 -26.95 8.65 -12.62
CA GLU A 240 -26.58 8.25 -13.99
C GLU A 240 -25.14 7.74 -14.13
N LYS A 241 -24.27 8.04 -13.14
CA LYS A 241 -22.89 7.56 -13.05
C LYS A 241 -22.74 6.31 -12.18
N ASP A 242 -23.82 5.80 -11.60
CA ASP A 242 -23.77 4.60 -10.77
C ASP A 242 -23.25 3.40 -11.58
N GLY A 243 -22.49 2.55 -10.89
CA GLY A 243 -22.15 1.23 -11.38
C GLY A 243 -23.38 0.32 -11.38
N LEU A 244 -23.22 -0.89 -11.91
CA LEU A 244 -24.33 -1.83 -12.10
C LEU A 244 -25.08 -2.17 -10.80
N ALA A 245 -24.37 -2.27 -9.68
CA ALA A 245 -24.89 -2.63 -8.37
C ALA A 245 -24.48 -1.61 -7.28
N PRO A 246 -25.08 -0.41 -7.27
CA PRO A 246 -24.69 0.67 -6.34
C PRO A 246 -25.00 0.36 -4.86
N GLY A 247 -25.80 -0.67 -4.57
CA GLY A 247 -26.04 -1.18 -3.22
C GLY A 247 -25.01 -2.20 -2.72
N ALA A 248 -24.20 -2.79 -3.60
CA ALA A 248 -23.24 -3.83 -3.23
C ALA A 248 -22.01 -3.26 -2.50
N GLN A 249 -21.39 -4.07 -1.63
CA GLN A 249 -20.09 -3.77 -1.01
C GLN A 249 -18.96 -4.49 -1.77
N ILE A 250 -17.74 -4.01 -1.58
CA ILE A 250 -16.56 -4.43 -2.33
C ILE A 250 -15.43 -4.83 -1.38
N ILE A 251 -14.77 -5.96 -1.65
CA ILE A 251 -13.41 -6.24 -1.17
C ILE A 251 -12.45 -6.16 -2.36
N SER A 252 -11.34 -5.43 -2.18
CA SER A 252 -10.28 -5.37 -3.18
C SER A 252 -9.18 -6.38 -2.88
N MET A 253 -8.76 -7.14 -3.89
CA MET A 253 -7.70 -8.14 -3.80
C MET A 253 -6.68 -7.86 -4.89
N ASN A 254 -5.61 -7.15 -4.54
CA ASN A 254 -4.54 -6.84 -5.49
C ASN A 254 -3.73 -8.09 -5.81
N VAL A 255 -3.65 -8.42 -7.10
CA VAL A 255 -2.84 -9.53 -7.62
C VAL A 255 -1.77 -9.05 -8.60
N MET A 256 -1.67 -7.74 -8.82
CA MET A 256 -0.73 -7.13 -9.76
C MET A 256 0.44 -6.48 -9.02
N ASN A 257 1.65 -6.76 -9.52
CA ASN A 257 2.87 -6.05 -9.18
C ASN A 257 3.47 -5.49 -10.48
N GLU A 258 3.46 -4.16 -10.65
CA GLU A 258 3.91 -3.51 -11.88
C GLU A 258 5.41 -3.65 -12.13
N CYS A 259 6.19 -3.91 -11.08
CA CYS A 259 7.63 -4.14 -11.17
C CYS A 259 7.97 -5.61 -11.39
N ASN A 260 7.00 -6.53 -11.31
CA ASN A 260 7.23 -7.96 -11.46
C ASN A 260 6.16 -8.63 -12.35
N ASN A 261 6.47 -8.72 -13.64
CA ASN A 261 5.58 -9.29 -14.65
C ASN A 261 5.66 -10.83 -14.76
N ASN A 262 6.30 -11.51 -13.82
CA ASN A 262 6.39 -12.97 -13.83
C ASN A 262 5.00 -13.62 -13.69
N GLU A 263 4.56 -14.34 -14.73
CA GLU A 263 3.24 -14.98 -14.79
C GLU A 263 3.02 -15.95 -13.62
N ASN A 264 4.04 -16.70 -13.20
CA ASN A 264 3.94 -17.63 -12.08
C ASN A 264 3.65 -16.90 -10.75
N ILE A 265 4.13 -15.67 -10.59
CA ILE A 265 3.89 -14.87 -9.38
C ILE A 265 2.45 -14.36 -9.37
N LYS A 266 1.96 -13.90 -10.53
CA LYS A 266 0.56 -13.49 -10.71
C LYS A 266 -0.39 -14.64 -10.46
N GLU A 267 -0.11 -15.83 -11.01
CA GLU A 267 -0.93 -17.04 -10.79
C GLU A 267 -0.99 -17.42 -9.31
N LYS A 268 0.14 -17.41 -8.60
CA LYS A 268 0.18 -17.65 -7.15
C LYS A 268 -0.59 -16.60 -6.36
N ALA A 269 -0.52 -15.33 -6.75
CA ALA A 269 -1.29 -14.26 -6.10
C ALA A 269 -2.80 -14.48 -6.27
N ILE A 270 -3.24 -14.85 -7.49
CA ILE A 270 -4.64 -15.18 -7.79
C ILE A 270 -5.07 -16.41 -6.98
N GLU A 271 -4.29 -17.48 -6.96
CA GLU A 271 -4.60 -18.66 -6.14
C GLU A 271 -4.74 -18.30 -4.66
N LYS A 272 -3.83 -17.48 -4.12
CA LYS A 272 -3.88 -17.03 -2.73
C LYS A 272 -5.13 -16.20 -2.47
N ALA A 273 -5.50 -15.31 -3.39
CA ALA A 273 -6.72 -14.53 -3.28
C ALA A 273 -7.97 -15.43 -3.26
N VAL A 274 -8.09 -16.35 -4.21
CA VAL A 274 -9.23 -17.28 -4.32
C VAL A 274 -9.33 -18.20 -3.09
N LYS A 275 -8.21 -18.74 -2.60
CA LYS A 275 -8.17 -19.57 -1.39
C LYS A 275 -8.66 -18.82 -0.15
N ASN A 276 -8.41 -17.51 -0.08
CA ASN A 276 -8.83 -16.69 1.07
C ASN A 276 -10.26 -16.18 0.97
N LEU A 277 -10.92 -16.26 -0.20
CA LEU A 277 -12.28 -15.74 -0.41
C LEU A 277 -13.30 -16.28 0.60
N HIS A 278 -13.25 -17.58 0.89
CA HIS A 278 -14.13 -18.23 1.87
C HIS A 278 -13.90 -17.75 3.31
N CYS A 279 -12.64 -17.54 3.70
CA CYS A 279 -12.30 -17.03 5.03
C CYS A 279 -12.75 -15.57 5.20
N LEU A 280 -12.64 -14.77 4.14
CA LEU A 280 -12.97 -13.35 4.15
C LEU A 280 -14.48 -13.09 4.18
N THR A 281 -15.27 -13.93 3.52
CA THR A 281 -16.74 -13.84 3.53
C THR A 281 -17.34 -14.24 4.89
N SER A 282 -16.71 -15.17 5.62
CA SER A 282 -17.18 -15.63 6.95
C SER A 282 -16.95 -14.64 8.10
N LYS A 283 -16.02 -13.70 7.96
CA LYS A 283 -15.70 -12.68 8.97
C LYS A 283 -16.45 -11.35 8.78
N THR A 284 -17.23 -11.25 7.72
CA THR A 284 -17.82 -9.98 7.25
C THR A 284 -19.36 -10.00 7.29
N MET A 285 -19.96 -11.16 7.55
CA MET A 285 -21.38 -11.33 7.94
C MET A 285 -21.50 -11.51 9.45
#